data_AF-A0A0C2IEK1-F1
#
_entry.id   AF-A0A0C2IEK1-F1
#
_cell.length_a   1.000
_cell.length_b   1.000
_cell.length_c   1.000
_cell.angle_alpha   90.00
_cell.angle_beta   90.00
_cell.angle_gamma   90.00
#
_symmetry.space_group_name_H-M   'P 1'
#
loop_
_entity.id
_entity.type
_entity.pdbx_description
1 polymer ?
#
loop_
_entity_poly.entity_id
_entity_poly.type
_entity_poly.pdbx_seq_one_letter_code
_entity_poly.pdbx_strand_id
1 'polypeptide(L)'
;MELIELQADLVIKSKFNHIDLIDFYKFCLTEEKYKNLRIFSRNIISLFGSTYICEQFFSRMKYIKSKNRTRLTDENLENSIRVSISNIDADIESLVVQALDQPIQ
;
A
#
# COMPACT_ATOMS: atom_id res chain seq x y z
N MET A 1 -1.46 22.96 -24.48
CA MET A 1 -1.89 22.92 -23.06
C MET A 1 -2.06 21.44 -22.71
N GLU A 2 -1.24 20.89 -21.81
CA GLU A 2 -1.04 19.43 -21.64
C GLU A 2 -2.35 18.63 -21.52
N LEU A 3 -3.31 19.11 -20.73
CA LEU A 3 -4.60 18.42 -20.52
C LEU A 3 -5.46 18.38 -21.79
N ILE A 4 -5.49 19.47 -22.56
CA ILE A 4 -6.25 19.54 -23.82
C ILE A 4 -5.64 18.57 -24.84
N GLU A 5 -4.32 18.53 -24.93
CA GLU A 5 -3.59 17.63 -25.83
C GLU A 5 -3.79 16.16 -25.43
N LEU A 6 -3.80 15.86 -24.13
CA LEU A 6 -4.08 14.53 -23.62
C LEU A 6 -5.51 14.07 -23.97
N GLN A 7 -6.49 14.97 -23.82
CA GLN A 7 -7.90 14.67 -24.13
C GLN A 7 -8.17 14.52 -25.63
N ALA A 8 -7.41 15.22 -26.47
CA ALA A 8 -7.48 15.13 -27.92
C ALA A 8 -6.79 13.88 -28.49
N ASP A 9 -5.87 13.27 -27.73
CA ASP A 9 -5.13 12.08 -28.15
C ASP A 9 -5.93 10.80 -27.92
N LEU A 10 -6.62 10.33 -28.96
CA LEU A 10 -7.44 9.12 -28.92
C LEU A 10 -6.63 7.85 -28.61
N VAL A 11 -5.35 7.81 -29.00
CA VAL A 11 -4.47 6.67 -28.76
C VAL A 11 -4.12 6.59 -27.29
N ILE A 12 -3.66 7.68 -26.69
CA ILE A 12 -3.37 7.72 -25.25
C ILE A 12 -4.64 7.44 -24.44
N LYS A 13 -5.79 8.01 -24.87
CA LYS A 13 -7.07 7.77 -24.20
C LYS A 13 -7.50 6.30 -24.23
N SER A 14 -7.27 5.60 -25.34
CA SER A 14 -7.55 4.17 -25.43
C SER A 14 -6.71 3.36 -24.44
N LYS A 15 -5.42 3.71 -24.28
CA LYS A 15 -4.49 3.00 -23.38
C LYS A 15 -4.88 3.13 -21.90
N PHE A 16 -5.54 4.23 -21.51
CA PHE A 16 -5.94 4.47 -20.12
C PHE A 16 -6.80 3.36 -19.53
N ASN A 17 -7.65 2.71 -20.34
CA ASN A 17 -8.55 1.65 -19.86
C ASN A 17 -7.89 0.26 -19.84
N HIS A 18 -6.66 0.13 -20.34
CA HIS A 18 -6.00 -1.16 -20.57
C HIS A 18 -4.68 -1.31 -19.79
N ILE A 19 -4.25 -0.27 -19.08
CA ILE A 19 -2.97 -0.23 -18.36
C ILE A 19 -3.24 0.25 -16.93
N ASP A 20 -2.46 -0.23 -15.97
CA ASP A 20 -2.48 0.28 -14.61
C ASP A 20 -2.23 1.81 -14.57
N LEU A 21 -2.84 2.50 -13.60
CA LEU A 21 -2.78 3.95 -13.49
C LEU A 21 -1.34 4.46 -13.34
N ILE A 22 -0.51 3.78 -12.55
CA ILE A 22 0.89 4.17 -12.31
C ILE A 22 1.68 4.01 -13.61
N ASP A 23 1.51 2.88 -14.28
CA ASP A 23 2.19 2.58 -15.53
C ASP A 23 1.75 3.52 -16.67
N PHE A 24 0.47 3.90 -16.70
CA PHE A 24 -0.04 4.90 -17.63
C PHE A 24 0.70 6.23 -17.50
N TYR A 25 0.74 6.81 -16.30
CA TYR A 25 1.43 8.10 -16.08
C TYR A 25 2.95 8.01 -16.25
N LYS A 26 3.53 6.83 -16.02
CA LYS A 26 4.98 6.60 -16.14
C LYS A 26 5.42 6.43 -17.59
N PHE A 27 4.70 5.61 -18.37
CA PHE A 27 5.13 5.14 -19.69
C PHE A 27 4.34 5.72 -20.87
N CYS A 28 3.06 6.07 -20.69
CA CYS A 28 2.25 6.62 -21.77
C CYS A 28 2.39 8.15 -21.92
N LEU A 29 2.84 8.84 -20.87
CA LEU A 29 3.07 10.27 -20.88
C LEU A 29 4.57 10.58 -21.01
N THR A 30 4.97 11.11 -22.15
CA THR A 30 6.35 11.58 -22.39
C THR A 30 6.66 12.82 -21.57
N GLU A 31 7.88 12.89 -21.02
CA GLU A 31 8.31 14.02 -20.19
C GLU A 31 8.32 15.36 -20.93
N GLU A 32 8.69 15.35 -22.21
CA GLU A 32 8.73 16.57 -23.04
C GLU A 32 7.36 17.22 -23.22
N LYS A 33 6.31 16.40 -23.39
CA LYS A 33 4.95 16.87 -23.69
C LYS A 33 4.06 17.03 -22.46
N TYR A 34 4.29 16.25 -21.41
CA TYR A 34 3.37 16.12 -20.26
C TYR A 34 4.07 16.27 -18.91
N LYS A 35 5.09 17.12 -18.83
CA LYS A 35 5.92 17.31 -17.62
C LYS A 35 5.07 17.63 -16.38
N ASN A 36 4.14 18.57 -16.50
CA ASN A 36 3.34 19.02 -15.36
C ASN A 36 2.35 17.95 -14.92
N LEU A 37 1.71 17.26 -15.86
CA LEU A 37 0.82 16.14 -15.55
C LEU A 37 1.55 14.98 -14.87
N ARG A 38 2.80 14.67 -15.26
CA ARG A 38 3.62 13.65 -14.58
C ARG A 38 4.03 14.06 -13.17
N ILE A 39 4.36 15.33 -12.95
CA ILE A 39 4.65 15.83 -11.59
C ILE A 39 3.39 15.76 -10.73
N PHE A 40 2.27 16.22 -11.26
CA PHE A 40 0.98 16.21 -10.56
C PHE A 40 0.56 14.79 -10.20
N SER A 41 0.59 13.84 -11.15
CA SER A 41 0.20 12.47 -10.89
C SER A 41 1.08 11.80 -9.84
N ARG A 42 2.40 12.03 -9.85
CA ARG A 42 3.31 11.53 -8.81
C ARG A 42 2.91 12.03 -7.42
N ASN A 43 2.60 13.32 -7.28
CA ASN A 43 2.19 13.90 -6.00
C ASN A 43 0.88 13.30 -5.51
N ILE A 44 -0.12 13.17 -6.40
CA ILE A 44 -1.41 12.57 -6.07
C ILE A 44 -1.25 11.09 -5.69
N ILE A 45 -0.55 10.29 -6.51
CA ILE A 45 -0.35 8.85 -6.24
C ILE A 45 0.39 8.65 -4.91
N SER A 46 1.41 9.47 -4.61
CA SER A 46 2.14 9.42 -3.34
C SER A 46 1.26 9.77 -2.13
N LEU A 47 0.44 10.82 -2.26
CA LEU A 47 -0.54 11.20 -1.23
C LEU A 47 -1.51 10.05 -0.96
N PHE A 48 -2.12 9.49 -2.01
CA PHE A 48 -3.05 8.36 -1.86
C PHE A 48 -2.39 7.11 -1.25
N GLY A 49 -1.16 6.78 -1.66
CA GLY A 49 -0.45 5.63 -1.10
C GLY A 49 -0.15 5.79 0.40
N SER A 50 0.32 6.97 0.81
CA SER A 50 0.67 7.23 2.21
C SER A 50 -0.56 7.38 3.11
N THR A 51 -1.62 8.08 2.67
CA THR A 51 -2.87 8.17 3.45
C THR A 51 -3.53 6.81 3.60
N TYR A 52 -3.59 6.02 2.53
CA TYR A 52 -4.15 4.67 2.59
C TYR A 52 -3.40 3.77 3.58
N ILE A 53 -2.06 3.77 3.55
CA ILE A 53 -1.25 2.98 4.50
C ILE A 53 -1.53 3.42 5.94
N CYS A 54 -1.60 4.73 6.21
CA CYS A 54 -1.92 5.27 7.52
C CYS A 54 -3.33 4.88 7.98
N GLU A 55 -4.33 5.01 7.10
CA GLU A 55 -5.72 4.63 7.40
C GLU A 55 -5.84 3.13 7.70
N GLN A 56 -5.20 2.28 6.90
CA GLN A 56 -5.14 0.85 7.14
C GLN A 56 -4.45 0.54 8.47
N PHE A 57 -3.32 1.18 8.76
CA PHE A 57 -2.62 1.05 10.03
C PHE A 57 -3.51 1.40 11.24
N PHE A 58 -4.19 2.55 11.20
CA PHE A 58 -5.08 2.96 12.29
C PHE A 58 -6.31 2.08 12.41
N SER A 59 -6.88 1.63 11.29
CA SER A 59 -8.00 0.68 11.27
C SER A 59 -7.62 -0.65 11.92
N ARG A 60 -6.46 -1.22 11.55
CA ARG A 60 -5.89 -2.43 12.16
C ARG A 60 -5.60 -2.22 13.65
N MET A 61 -4.96 -1.10 14.02
CA MET A 61 -4.69 -0.76 15.41
C MET A 61 -5.98 -0.70 16.24
N LYS A 62 -7.04 -0.07 15.72
CA LYS A 62 -8.35 0.02 16.40
C LYS A 62 -8.97 -1.37 16.60
N TYR A 63 -8.85 -2.25 15.61
CA TYR A 63 -9.30 -3.64 15.73
C TYR A 63 -8.51 -4.40 16.80
N ILE A 64 -7.17 -4.25 16.80
CA ILE A 64 -6.29 -4.89 17.80
C ILE A 64 -6.59 -4.35 19.20
N LYS A 65 -6.80 -3.05 19.37
CA LYS A 65 -7.25 -2.39 20.62
C LYS A 65 -8.75 -2.56 20.87
N SER A 66 -9.28 -3.78 20.69
CA SER A 66 -10.68 -4.06 20.99
C SER A 66 -10.98 -3.92 22.48
N LYS A 67 -12.23 -3.58 22.82
CA LYS A 67 -12.70 -3.43 24.22
C LYS A 67 -12.48 -4.69 25.08
N ASN A 68 -12.37 -5.85 24.44
CA ASN A 68 -12.23 -7.14 25.11
C ASN A 68 -10.77 -7.47 25.49
N ARG A 69 -9.78 -6.71 25.02
CA ARG A 69 -8.36 -6.94 25.30
C ARG A 69 -7.85 -6.00 26.39
N THR A 70 -8.12 -6.33 27.65
CA THR A 70 -7.76 -5.52 28.83
C THR A 70 -6.30 -5.63 29.28
N ARG A 71 -5.55 -6.62 28.76
CA ARG A 71 -4.14 -6.90 29.12
C ARG A 71 -3.15 -6.62 28.00
N LEU A 72 -3.53 -5.79 27.03
CA LEU A 72 -2.66 -5.48 25.89
C LEU A 72 -1.55 -4.50 26.33
N THR A 73 -0.31 -4.95 26.31
CA THR A 73 0.88 -4.11 26.51
C THR A 73 1.26 -3.40 25.20
N ASP A 74 2.05 -2.33 25.30
CA ASP A 74 2.54 -1.61 24.11
C ASP A 74 3.42 -2.49 23.22
N GLU A 75 4.25 -3.35 23.82
CA GLU A 75 5.08 -4.33 23.10
C GLU A 75 4.20 -5.32 22.30
N ASN A 76 3.18 -5.90 22.95
CA ASN A 76 2.29 -6.85 22.28
C ASN A 76 1.44 -6.18 21.19
N LEU A 77 1.08 -4.90 21.38
CA LEU A 77 0.39 -4.10 20.37
C LEU A 77 1.29 -3.87 19.16
N GLU A 78 2.54 -3.43 19.37
CA GLU A 78 3.50 -3.20 18.29
C GLU A 78 3.71 -4.47 17.45
N ASN A 79 3.98 -5.59 18.12
CA ASN A 79 4.16 -6.89 17.47
C ASN A 79 2.92 -7.31 16.66
N SER A 80 1.73 -7.15 17.23
CA SER A 80 0.47 -7.47 16.55
C SER A 80 0.23 -6.60 15.31
N ILE A 81 0.52 -5.30 15.41
CA ILE A 81 0.36 -4.38 14.29
C ILE A 81 1.34 -4.73 13.18
N ARG A 82 2.62 -4.94 13.52
CA ARG A 82 3.69 -5.31 12.59
C ARG A 82 3.30 -6.51 11.75
N VAL A 83 2.77 -7.57 12.38
CA VAL A 83 2.28 -8.76 11.66
C VAL A 83 1.06 -8.41 10.79
N SER A 84 0.11 -7.62 11.31
CA SER A 84 -1.14 -7.31 10.60
C SER A 84 -1.01 -6.41 9.36
N ILE A 85 0.09 -5.64 9.27
CA ILE A 85 0.38 -4.73 8.14
C ILE A 85 1.47 -5.28 7.22
N SER A 86 2.12 -6.38 7.61
CA SER A 86 3.17 -6.99 6.83
C SER A 86 2.59 -7.70 5.60
N ASN A 87 3.31 -7.61 4.48
CA ASN A 87 3.06 -8.42 3.28
C ASN A 87 3.95 -9.68 3.24
N ILE A 88 4.68 -9.95 4.32
CA ILE A 88 5.53 -11.14 4.47
C ILE A 88 4.65 -12.28 4.98
N ASP A 89 4.60 -13.37 4.22
CA ASP A 89 3.90 -14.58 4.63
C ASP A 89 4.60 -15.24 5.82
N ALA A 90 3.81 -15.73 6.77
CA ALA A 90 4.35 -16.46 7.91
C ALA A 90 4.82 -17.86 7.48
N ASP A 91 6.07 -18.18 7.80
CA ASP A 91 6.61 -19.53 7.65
C ASP A 91 6.08 -20.44 8.77
N ILE A 92 4.88 -20.98 8.56
CA ILE A 92 4.19 -21.81 9.55
C ILE A 92 4.96 -23.10 9.84
N GLU A 93 5.61 -23.69 8.83
CA GLU A 93 6.34 -24.94 8.99
C GLU A 93 7.54 -24.77 9.93
N SER A 94 8.35 -23.73 9.70
CA SER A 94 9.47 -23.39 10.58
C SER A 94 9.03 -23.06 12.01
N LEU A 95 7.92 -22.32 12.16
CA LEU A 95 7.36 -21.98 13.46
C LEU A 95 6.86 -23.21 14.23
N VAL A 96 6.24 -24.18 13.55
CA VAL A 96 5.77 -25.43 14.18
C VAL A 96 6.94 -26.26 14.70
N VAL A 97 8.03 -26.38 13.92
CA VAL A 97 9.23 -27.10 14.36
C VAL A 97 9.84 -26.45 15.60
N GLN A 98 10.01 -25.13 15.59
CA GLN A 98 10.57 -24.40 16.74
C GLN A 98 9.71 -24.53 18.00
N ALA A 99 8.38 -24.53 17.87
CA ALA A 99 7.47 -24.67 18.99
C ALA A 99 7.51 -26.08 19.62
N LEU A 100 7.80 -27.11 18.82
CA LEU A 100 7.95 -28.49 19.31
C LEU A 100 9.29 -28.73 20.00
N ASP A 101 10.33 -27.98 19.63
CA ASP A 101 11.67 -28.08 20.22
C ASP A 101 11.83 -27.28 21.52
N GLN A 102 10.86 -26.46 21.92
CA GLN A 102 10.91 -25.75 23.20
C GLN A 102 10.50 -26.67 24.36
N PRO A 103 11.30 -26.76 25.46
CA PRO A 103 10.92 -27.56 26.62
C PRO A 103 9.62 -27.01 27.22
N ILE A 104 8.69 -27.92 27.51
CA ILE A 104 7.43 -27.62 28.20
C ILE A 104 7.80 -26.97 29.54
N GLN A 105 7.45 -25.69 29.71
CA GLN A 105 7.67 -24.93 30.93
C GLN A 105 6.59 -25.21 31.98
#